data_AF-A0A5E4K1M2-F1
#
_entry.id   AF-A0A5E4K1M2-F1
#
_cell.length_a   1.000
_cell.length_b   1.000
_cell.length_c   1.000
_cell.angle_alpha   90.00
_cell.angle_beta   90.00
_cell.angle_gamma   90.00
#
_symmetry.space_group_name_H-M   'P 1'
#
loop_
_entity.id
_entity.type
_entity.pdbx_description
1 polymer ?
#
loop_
_entity_poly.entity_id
_entity_poly.type
_entity_poly.pdbx_seq_one_letter_code
_entity_poly.pdbx_strand_id
1 'polypeptide(L)'
;MNENIMKEIVDKAKKAVEHLDEPYRTKAFEIVLNKLLNDLDKQEEEPEAITVPKSSVTSYEQDDADKVMSKIDRTKYPLMFKLSHALDLALYTLLIVREQCGLNGLTASQVSKILTDKFRLKATPSAIGMALKSSPYVDRTPIETGGGTGYCYKLMHAGEEYLKELLKSPSPTFKSTTHKATTKNNSRPSKDRKEGLKSRILALVEKQFFEKPCDATEVRQRLRDNGFPYDLEPIRTTMLRLVKKNQLRRIRESKGNTTVYKYVNP
;
A
#
# COMPACT_ATOMS: atom_id res chain seq x y z
N MET A 1 30.98 31.78 -32.11
CA MET A 1 31.75 31.38 -30.91
C MET A 1 32.87 32.38 -30.67
N ASN A 2 32.93 32.98 -29.48
CA ASN A 2 34.00 33.90 -29.11
C ASN A 2 35.33 33.16 -29.02
N GLU A 3 36.40 33.67 -29.65
CA GLU A 3 37.73 33.05 -29.63
C GLU A 3 38.27 32.81 -28.21
N ASN A 4 37.88 33.66 -27.25
CA ASN A 4 38.26 33.53 -25.85
C ASN A 4 37.62 32.31 -25.19
N ILE A 5 36.38 31.97 -25.53
CA ILE A 5 35.66 30.82 -24.97
C ILE A 5 36.31 29.51 -25.46
N MET A 6 36.68 29.43 -26.73
CA MET A 6 37.36 28.25 -27.29
C MET A 6 38.71 27.99 -26.62
N LYS A 7 39.48 29.03 -26.31
CA LYS A 7 40.76 28.90 -25.60
C LYS A 7 40.57 28.34 -24.19
N GLU A 8 39.56 28.81 -23.46
CA GLU A 8 39.26 28.31 -22.11
C GLU A 8 38.84 26.83 -22.10
N ILE A 9 38.06 26.38 -23.07
CA ILE A 9 37.63 24.98 -23.20
C ILE A 9 38.85 24.08 -23.44
N VAL A 10 39.73 24.48 -24.36
CA VAL A 10 40.93 23.73 -24.70
C VAL A 10 41.86 23.61 -23.49
N ASP A 11 42.01 24.67 -22.70
CA ASP A 11 42.83 24.64 -21.49
C ASP A 11 42.23 23.75 -20.40
N LYS A 12 40.90 23.75 -20.24
CA LYS A 12 40.20 22.81 -19.33
C LYS A 12 40.40 21.37 -19.78
N ALA A 13 40.29 21.09 -21.09
CA ALA A 13 40.51 19.76 -21.64
C ALA A 13 41.98 19.32 -21.47
N LYS A 14 42.96 20.21 -21.65
CA LYS A 14 44.38 19.89 -21.42
C LYS A 14 44.68 19.53 -19.96
N LYS A 15 44.14 20.32 -19.01
CA LYS A 15 44.30 20.07 -17.56
C LYS A 15 43.69 18.74 -17.13
N ALA A 16 42.53 18.37 -17.69
CA ALA A 16 41.85 17.12 -17.34
C ALA A 16 42.63 15.86 -17.73
N VAL A 17 43.57 15.97 -18.66
CA VAL A 17 44.27 14.83 -19.28
C VAL A 17 45.79 14.92 -19.08
N GLU A 18 46.25 15.75 -18.13
CA GLU A 18 47.66 15.99 -17.86
C GLU A 18 48.40 14.76 -17.31
N HIS A 19 47.68 13.87 -16.62
CA HIS A 19 48.25 12.70 -15.93
C HIS A 19 48.08 11.37 -16.69
N LEU A 20 47.75 11.40 -17.99
CA LEU A 20 47.53 10.21 -18.80
C LEU A 20 48.70 9.96 -19.76
N ASP A 21 49.06 8.69 -19.92
CA ASP A 21 50.13 8.26 -20.84
C ASP A 21 49.72 8.41 -22.32
N GLU A 22 50.72 8.58 -23.20
CA GLU A 22 50.59 8.74 -24.65
C GLU A 22 50.36 7.37 -25.34
N PRO A 23 49.16 6.80 -25.17
CA PRO A 23 48.16 6.85 -26.24
C PRO A 23 46.74 7.16 -25.75
N TYR A 24 46.53 7.14 -24.43
CA TYR A 24 45.25 7.41 -23.79
C TYR A 24 44.99 8.91 -23.67
N ARG A 25 46.07 9.71 -23.58
CA ARG A 25 46.00 11.17 -23.55
C ARG A 25 45.28 11.75 -24.75
N THR A 26 45.61 11.30 -25.96
CA THR A 26 44.97 11.82 -27.20
C THR A 26 43.49 11.48 -27.25
N LYS A 27 43.13 10.21 -26.99
CA LYS A 27 41.72 9.76 -27.00
C LYS A 27 40.88 10.41 -25.91
N ALA A 28 41.43 10.53 -24.70
CA ALA A 28 40.74 11.18 -23.59
C ALA A 28 40.58 12.69 -23.82
N PHE A 29 41.57 13.35 -24.43
CA PHE A 29 41.47 14.76 -24.80
C PHE A 29 40.34 15.01 -25.81
N GLU A 30 40.24 14.19 -26.87
CA GLU A 30 39.14 14.28 -27.84
C GLU A 30 37.76 14.08 -27.20
N ILE A 31 37.62 13.09 -26.32
CA ILE A 31 36.36 12.81 -25.61
C ILE A 31 35.97 13.99 -24.69
N VAL A 32 36.91 14.51 -23.91
CA VAL A 32 36.67 15.62 -22.98
C VAL A 32 36.35 16.90 -23.74
N LEU A 33 37.06 17.18 -24.84
CA LEU A 33 36.83 18.35 -25.68
C LEU A 33 35.42 18.32 -26.29
N ASN A 34 35.02 17.19 -26.88
CA ASN A 34 33.68 17.04 -27.46
C ASN A 34 32.56 17.16 -26.41
N LYS A 35 32.79 16.66 -25.19
CA LYS A 35 31.83 16.81 -24.09
C LYS A 35 31.64 18.27 -23.69
N LEU A 36 32.73 19.03 -23.55
CA LEU A 36 32.68 20.43 -23.17
C LEU A 36 32.06 21.32 -24.25
N LEU A 37 32.26 21.00 -25.53
CA LEU A 37 31.61 21.70 -26.65
C LEU A 37 30.09 21.45 -26.65
N ASN A 38 29.66 20.19 -26.49
CA ASN A 38 28.24 19.84 -26.42
C ASN A 38 27.51 20.44 -25.22
N ASP A 39 28.21 20.69 -24.11
CA ASP A 39 27.63 21.34 -22.92
C ASP A 39 27.45 22.86 -23.14
N LEU A 40 28.20 23.48 -24.05
CA LEU A 40 28.03 24.89 -24.42
C LEU A 40 26.87 25.11 -25.39
N ASP A 41 26.72 24.23 -26.38
CA ASP A 41 25.60 24.32 -27.33
C ASP A 41 24.24 24.19 -26.60
N LYS A 42 24.21 23.51 -25.44
CA LYS A 42 23.01 23.38 -24.59
C LYS A 42 22.69 24.61 -23.73
N GLN A 43 23.60 25.58 -23.64
CA GLN A 43 23.38 26.77 -22.80
C GLN A 43 22.75 27.96 -23.55
N GLU A 44 22.62 27.90 -24.88
CA GLU A 44 22.07 29.00 -25.69
C GLU A 44 20.63 28.79 -26.19
N GLU A 45 19.99 27.64 -25.93
CA GLU A 45 18.58 27.41 -26.31
C GLU A 45 17.62 27.60 -25.11
N GLU A 46 16.67 28.53 -25.28
CA GLU A 46 15.50 28.77 -24.42
C GLU A 46 14.64 27.48 -24.20
N PRO A 47 13.76 27.43 -23.17
CA PRO A 47 13.35 26.17 -22.55
C PRO A 47 12.37 25.36 -23.40
N GLU A 48 12.91 24.53 -24.28
CA GLU A 48 12.13 23.47 -24.92
C GLU A 48 12.00 22.24 -24.01
N ALA A 49 10.80 21.67 -24.04
CA ALA A 49 10.29 20.62 -23.17
C ALA A 49 11.29 19.48 -22.89
N ILE A 50 11.75 19.43 -21.64
CA ILE A 50 12.57 18.34 -21.11
C ILE A 50 11.71 17.06 -21.05
N THR A 51 11.94 16.14 -21.98
CA THR A 51 11.61 14.72 -21.78
C THR A 51 12.64 14.14 -20.81
N VAL A 52 12.32 14.24 -19.52
CA VAL A 52 13.17 13.75 -18.43
C VAL A 52 13.26 12.22 -18.48
N PRO A 53 14.46 11.61 -18.43
CA PRO A 53 14.57 10.19 -18.13
C PRO A 53 14.06 9.92 -16.72
N LYS A 54 13.13 8.97 -16.63
CA LYS A 54 12.39 8.55 -15.43
C LYS A 54 13.31 7.86 -14.42
N SER A 55 14.13 8.61 -13.70
CA SER A 55 14.86 8.12 -12.52
C SER A 55 15.25 9.26 -11.60
N SER A 56 14.96 9.10 -10.31
CA SER A 56 15.23 9.99 -9.16
C SER A 56 14.14 11.00 -8.74
N VAL A 57 12.88 10.58 -8.71
CA VAL A 57 11.97 11.13 -7.68
C VAL A 57 12.32 10.42 -6.37
N THR A 58 13.29 11.00 -5.66
CA THR A 58 13.71 10.59 -4.32
C THR A 58 12.51 10.65 -3.37
N SER A 59 11.95 9.49 -3.03
CA SER A 59 12.15 8.80 -1.75
C SER A 59 12.12 9.62 -0.44
N TYR A 60 11.58 10.84 -0.38
CA TYR A 60 11.49 11.61 0.88
C TYR A 60 10.70 10.85 1.97
N GLU A 61 9.72 10.02 1.58
CA GLU A 61 8.97 9.23 2.56
C GLU A 61 9.78 8.09 3.20
N GLN A 62 10.67 7.45 2.45
CA GLN A 62 11.40 6.28 2.93
C GLN A 62 12.60 6.69 3.78
N ASP A 63 13.29 7.75 3.39
CA ASP A 63 14.56 8.15 3.99
C ASP A 63 14.40 8.56 5.47
N ASP A 64 13.37 9.35 5.80
CA ASP A 64 13.17 9.80 7.19
C ASP A 64 12.73 8.67 8.13
N ALA A 65 11.88 7.75 7.66
CA ALA A 65 11.50 6.59 8.44
C ALA A 65 12.69 5.65 8.71
N ASP A 66 13.55 5.44 7.71
CA ASP A 66 14.73 4.59 7.84
C ASP A 66 15.77 5.19 8.79
N LYS A 67 16.00 6.51 8.72
CA LYS A 67 16.82 7.25 9.69
C LYS A 67 16.31 7.07 11.11
N VAL A 68 15.00 7.23 11.31
CA VAL A 68 14.36 7.06 12.61
C VAL A 68 14.53 5.63 13.14
N MET A 69 14.30 4.62 12.29
CA MET A 69 14.42 3.22 12.69
C MET A 69 15.83 2.84 13.13
N SER A 70 16.87 3.45 12.56
CA SER A 70 18.26 3.19 12.97
C SER A 70 18.58 3.71 14.38
N LYS A 71 17.97 4.83 14.79
CA LYS A 71 18.28 5.52 16.06
C LYS A 71 17.41 5.08 17.23
N ILE A 72 16.16 4.69 17.00
CA ILE A 72 15.24 4.32 18.08
C ILE A 72 15.68 2.99 18.72
N ASP A 73 15.62 2.90 20.05
CA ASP A 73 15.71 1.64 20.77
C ASP A 73 14.34 1.23 21.30
N ARG A 74 13.88 0.03 20.92
CA ARG A 74 12.58 -0.52 21.33
C ARG A 74 12.50 -0.78 22.84
N THR A 75 13.63 -1.03 23.50
CA THR A 75 13.65 -1.41 24.93
C THR A 75 13.36 -0.22 25.85
N LYS A 76 13.63 1.00 25.39
CA LYS A 76 13.39 2.25 26.14
C LYS A 76 11.91 2.60 26.28
N TYR A 77 11.05 2.01 25.46
CA TYR A 77 9.63 2.39 25.35
C TYR A 77 8.68 1.20 25.59
N PRO A 78 8.69 0.58 26.79
CA PRO A 78 7.81 -0.55 27.10
C PRO A 78 6.32 -0.18 27.08
N LEU A 79 6.03 1.11 27.27
CA LEU A 79 4.67 1.66 27.27
C LEU A 79 4.00 1.54 25.90
N MET A 80 4.77 1.57 24.81
CA MET A 80 4.26 1.40 23.45
C MET A 80 3.47 0.09 23.31
N PHE A 81 3.90 -0.98 24.00
CA PHE A 81 3.24 -2.30 23.94
C PHE A 81 1.97 -2.41 24.79
N LYS A 82 1.75 -1.46 25.71
CA LYS A 82 0.53 -1.39 26.52
C LYS A 82 -0.60 -0.64 25.81
N LEU A 83 -0.24 0.21 24.85
CA LEU A 83 -1.19 0.98 24.05
C LEU A 83 -1.83 0.09 22.98
N SER A 84 -3.15 0.06 22.94
CA SER A 84 -3.92 -0.71 21.95
C SER A 84 -4.57 0.17 20.88
N HIS A 85 -4.77 1.46 21.18
CA HIS A 85 -5.44 2.39 20.26
C HIS A 85 -4.47 2.98 19.25
N ALA A 86 -4.91 3.03 17.98
CA ALA A 86 -4.12 3.57 16.88
C ALA A 86 -3.74 5.04 17.08
N LEU A 87 -4.60 5.83 17.72
CA LEU A 87 -4.33 7.23 18.05
C LEU A 87 -3.18 7.35 19.04
N ASP A 88 -3.25 6.63 20.16
CA ASP A 88 -2.22 6.67 21.21
C ASP A 88 -0.88 6.19 20.69
N LEU A 89 -0.88 5.10 19.90
CA LEU A 89 0.31 4.58 19.23
C LEU A 89 0.92 5.61 18.29
N ALA A 90 0.11 6.31 17.50
CA ALA A 90 0.59 7.32 16.58
C ALA A 90 1.16 8.55 17.32
N LEU A 91 0.45 9.07 18.32
CA LEU A 91 0.92 10.22 19.12
C LEU A 91 2.22 9.89 19.87
N TYR A 92 2.28 8.72 20.50
CA TYR A 92 3.48 8.30 21.23
C TYR A 92 4.66 8.07 20.29
N THR A 93 4.42 7.55 19.08
CA THR A 93 5.46 7.46 18.05
C THR A 93 5.98 8.83 17.63
N LEU A 94 5.09 9.81 17.41
CA LEU A 94 5.48 11.19 17.07
C LEU A 94 6.32 11.83 18.19
N LEU A 95 5.97 11.57 19.47
CA LEU A 95 6.74 12.05 20.62
C LEU A 95 8.16 11.48 20.63
N ILE A 96 8.30 10.15 20.48
CA ILE A 96 9.61 9.47 20.47
C ILE A 96 10.49 10.01 19.35
N VAL A 97 9.92 10.21 18.17
CA VAL A 97 10.66 10.69 17.00
C VAL A 97 11.13 12.13 17.19
N ARG A 98 10.30 12.98 17.81
CA ARG A 98 10.69 14.34 18.16
C ARG A 98 11.83 14.37 19.18
N GLU A 99 11.75 13.57 20.23
CA GLU A 99 12.76 13.53 21.30
C GLU A 99 14.09 12.92 20.87
N GLN A 100 14.06 11.82 20.10
CA GLN A 100 15.28 11.07 19.75
C GLN A 100 15.92 11.54 18.45
N CYS A 101 15.11 11.99 17.48
CA CYS A 101 15.59 12.33 16.14
C CYS A 101 15.49 13.83 15.82
N GLY A 102 14.77 14.62 16.63
CA GLY A 102 14.56 16.04 16.36
C GLY A 102 13.65 16.31 15.15
N LEU A 103 12.96 15.29 14.64
CA LEU A 103 12.05 15.44 13.51
C LEU A 103 10.67 15.88 14.01
N ASN A 104 10.19 17.00 13.48
CA ASN A 104 8.96 17.64 13.94
C ASN A 104 7.70 17.21 13.17
N GLY A 105 7.71 16.05 12.52
CA GLY A 105 6.51 15.49 11.90
C GLY A 105 6.78 14.25 11.07
N LEU A 106 5.73 13.45 10.86
CA LEU A 106 5.78 12.24 10.05
C LEU A 106 4.48 12.07 9.25
N THR A 107 4.56 11.34 8.14
CA THR A 107 3.37 10.88 7.41
C THR A 107 2.76 9.64 8.07
N ALA A 108 1.48 9.39 7.82
CA ALA A 108 0.80 8.20 8.36
C ALA A 108 1.47 6.88 7.90
N SER A 109 2.00 6.86 6.67
CA SER A 109 2.75 5.73 6.12
C SER A 109 4.05 5.48 6.89
N GLN A 110 4.79 6.55 7.21
CA GLN A 110 6.02 6.48 8.00
C GLN A 110 5.76 5.98 9.42
N VAL A 111 4.74 6.52 10.09
CA VAL A 111 4.32 6.06 11.43
C VAL A 111 3.95 4.57 11.40
N SER A 112 3.19 4.15 10.38
CA SER A 112 2.80 2.74 10.20
C SER A 112 4.01 1.82 10.02
N LYS A 113 5.00 2.27 9.25
CA LYS A 113 6.25 1.53 8.99
C LYS A 113 7.06 1.39 10.28
N ILE A 114 7.25 2.47 11.04
CA ILE A 114 7.96 2.45 12.33
C ILE A 114 7.27 1.51 13.33
N LEU A 115 5.94 1.59 13.46
CA LEU A 115 5.18 0.70 14.35
C LEU A 115 5.31 -0.77 13.96
N THR A 116 5.24 -1.08 12.66
CA THR A 116 5.29 -2.45 12.16
C THR A 116 6.70 -3.03 12.22
N ASP A 117 7.69 -2.30 11.73
CA ASP A 117 9.04 -2.81 11.54
C ASP A 117 9.86 -2.75 12.84
N LYS A 118 9.74 -1.64 13.60
CA LYS A 118 10.53 -1.43 14.82
C LYS A 118 9.84 -2.01 16.05
N PHE A 119 8.55 -1.75 16.22
CA PHE A 119 7.79 -2.16 17.40
C PHE A 119 7.00 -3.46 17.21
N ARG A 120 6.93 -4.01 15.98
CA ARG A 120 6.16 -5.24 15.67
C ARG A 120 4.67 -5.13 16.00
N LEU A 121 4.13 -3.91 15.97
CA LEU A 121 2.72 -3.63 16.19
C LEU A 121 2.03 -3.44 14.84
N LYS A 122 0.99 -4.24 14.60
CA LYS A 122 0.22 -4.16 13.35
C LYS A 122 -0.61 -2.88 13.35
N ALA A 123 -0.18 -1.91 12.57
CA ALA A 123 -0.93 -0.69 12.29
C ALA A 123 -1.03 -0.51 10.77
N THR A 124 -2.18 -0.04 10.29
CA THR A 124 -2.36 0.29 8.87
C THR A 124 -2.25 1.80 8.66
N PRO A 125 -1.66 2.29 7.55
CA PRO A 125 -1.54 3.72 7.30
C PRO A 125 -2.89 4.44 7.28
N SER A 126 -3.93 3.76 6.79
CA SER A 126 -5.30 4.28 6.77
C SER A 126 -5.88 4.47 8.18
N ALA A 127 -5.69 3.50 9.08
CA ALA A 127 -6.19 3.61 10.46
C ALA A 127 -5.48 4.75 11.22
N ILE A 128 -4.16 4.86 11.05
CA ILE A 128 -3.36 5.94 11.65
C ILE A 128 -3.79 7.29 11.09
N GLY A 129 -3.87 7.42 9.76
CA GLY A 129 -4.25 8.66 9.10
C GLY A 129 -5.65 9.14 9.53
N MET A 130 -6.62 8.22 9.66
CA MET A 130 -7.95 8.55 10.15
C MET A 130 -7.95 8.98 11.62
N ALA A 131 -7.22 8.26 12.48
CA ALA A 131 -7.10 8.60 13.89
C ALA A 131 -6.51 10.00 14.09
N LEU A 132 -5.38 10.29 13.42
CA LEU A 132 -4.71 11.58 13.48
C LEU A 132 -5.58 12.71 12.90
N LYS A 133 -6.21 12.46 11.75
CA LYS A 133 -7.11 13.44 11.10
C LYS A 133 -8.28 13.86 11.97
N SER A 134 -8.83 12.95 12.79
CA SER A 134 -9.96 13.24 13.67
C SER A 134 -9.58 13.92 14.99
N SER A 135 -8.28 13.97 15.31
CA SER A 135 -7.81 14.37 16.63
C SER A 135 -7.40 15.85 16.67
N PRO A 136 -7.67 16.57 17.78
CA PRO A 136 -7.17 17.94 17.99
C PRO A 136 -5.71 17.97 18.50
N TYR A 137 -5.03 16.82 18.54
CA TYR A 137 -3.71 16.67 19.16
C TYR A 137 -2.54 16.89 18.19
N VAL A 138 -2.82 17.03 16.90
CA VAL A 138 -1.81 17.17 15.85
C VAL A 138 -2.14 18.30 14.89
N ASP A 139 -1.09 18.98 14.44
CA ASP A 139 -1.17 19.92 13.33
C ASP A 139 -0.92 19.16 12.02
N ARG A 140 -1.69 19.49 10.99
CA ARG A 140 -1.72 18.77 9.72
C ARG A 140 -1.31 19.69 8.57
N THR A 141 -0.14 19.44 8.02
CA THR A 141 0.36 20.17 6.85
C THR A 141 0.27 19.31 5.59
N PRO A 142 -0.37 19.78 4.50
CA PRO A 142 -0.37 19.05 3.24
C PRO A 142 1.05 18.97 2.68
N ILE A 143 1.39 17.83 2.09
CA ILE A 143 2.66 17.60 1.42
C ILE A 143 2.39 16.92 0.08
N GLU A 144 3.24 17.15 -0.90
CA GLU A 144 3.19 16.42 -2.17
C GLU A 144 4.05 15.17 -2.08
N THR A 145 3.47 14.03 -2.44
CA THR A 145 4.11 12.72 -2.31
C THR A 145 3.92 11.94 -3.60
N GLY A 146 4.97 11.83 -4.41
CA GLY A 146 4.99 10.93 -5.58
C GLY A 146 3.83 11.15 -6.56
N GLY A 147 3.35 12.39 -6.71
CA GLY A 147 2.21 12.74 -7.58
C GLY A 147 0.83 12.70 -6.91
N GLY A 148 0.75 12.47 -5.60
CA GLY A 148 -0.47 12.59 -4.80
C GLY A 148 -0.34 13.59 -3.66
N THR A 149 -1.48 13.96 -3.05
CA THR A 149 -1.51 14.79 -1.84
C THR A 149 -1.46 13.92 -0.59
N GLY A 150 -0.39 14.08 0.18
CA GLY A 150 -0.18 13.49 1.49
C GLY A 150 -0.39 14.53 2.60
N TYR A 151 -0.31 14.06 3.85
CA TYR A 151 -0.29 14.94 5.02
C TYR A 151 0.85 14.53 5.96
N CYS A 152 1.61 15.53 6.39
CA CYS A 152 2.56 15.41 7.49
C CYS A 152 1.86 15.86 8.77
N TYR A 153 2.02 15.07 9.83
CA TYR A 153 1.40 15.30 11.13
C TYR A 153 2.47 15.69 12.15
N LYS A 154 2.26 16.81 12.83
CA LYS A 154 3.15 17.33 13.88
C LYS A 154 2.45 17.27 15.23
N LEU A 155 3.13 16.78 16.26
CA LEU A 155 2.58 16.72 17.61
C LEU A 155 2.42 18.13 18.19
N MET A 156 1.22 18.49 18.64
CA MET A 156 0.94 19.76 19.32
C MET A 156 1.05 19.62 20.84
N HIS A 157 1.06 20.75 21.55
CA HIS A 157 1.10 20.79 23.02
C HIS A 157 -0.05 19.99 23.67
N ALA A 158 -1.27 20.13 23.18
CA ALA A 158 -2.42 19.37 23.67
C ALA A 158 -2.23 17.85 23.57
N GLY A 159 -1.50 17.38 22.55
CA GLY A 159 -1.16 15.96 22.39
C GLY A 159 -0.12 15.49 23.41
N GLU A 160 0.84 16.35 23.78
CA GLU A 160 1.82 16.04 24.83
C GLU A 160 1.17 15.97 26.20
N GLU A 161 0.25 16.89 26.52
CA GLU A 161 -0.51 16.86 27.77
C GLU A 161 -1.35 15.58 27.86
N TYR A 162 -2.05 15.23 26.79
CA TYR A 162 -2.80 13.98 26.69
C TYR A 162 -1.92 12.74 26.96
N LEU A 163 -0.72 12.68 26.35
CA LEU A 163 0.22 11.58 26.62
C LEU A 163 0.74 11.60 28.06
N LYS A 164 0.98 12.77 28.66
CA LYS A 164 1.39 12.85 30.08
C LYS A 164 0.30 12.33 31.02
N GLU A 165 -0.96 12.64 30.74
CA GLU A 165 -2.10 12.10 31.48
C GLU A 165 -2.19 10.58 31.30
N LEU A 166 -2.07 10.09 30.07
CA LEU A 166 -2.04 8.66 29.72
C LEU A 166 -0.94 7.90 30.48
N LEU A 167 0.22 8.52 30.69
CA LEU A 167 1.34 7.95 31.44
C LEU A 167 1.10 7.95 32.95
N LYS A 168 0.38 8.96 33.47
CA LYS A 168 0.05 9.07 34.89
C LYS A 168 -1.05 8.11 35.30
N SER A 169 -2.00 7.83 34.40
CA SER A 169 -3.05 6.83 34.56
C SER A 169 -3.05 5.87 33.37
N PRO A 170 -2.32 4.74 33.43
CA PRO A 170 -2.27 3.76 32.33
C PRO A 170 -3.60 3.04 32.06
N SER A 171 -4.70 3.49 32.67
CA SER A 171 -6.06 3.07 32.37
C SER A 171 -6.97 4.27 32.05
N PRO A 172 -6.85 4.92 30.90
CA PRO A 172 -7.95 5.69 30.38
C PRO A 172 -8.85 4.69 29.67
N THR A 173 -9.87 4.22 30.37
CA THR A 173 -11.12 3.88 29.70
C THR A 173 -11.56 5.15 28.98
N PHE A 174 -11.17 5.32 27.72
CA PHE A 174 -11.87 6.26 26.84
C PHE A 174 -13.35 5.94 27.03
N LYS A 175 -14.11 6.92 27.50
CA LYS A 175 -15.56 6.86 27.42
C LYS A 175 -15.82 6.79 25.93
N SER A 176 -15.87 5.59 25.39
CA SER A 176 -16.44 5.36 24.07
C SER A 176 -17.83 5.93 24.21
N THR A 177 -18.05 7.13 23.69
CA THR A 177 -19.35 7.49 23.17
C THR A 177 -19.60 6.42 22.13
N THR A 178 -20.22 5.33 22.59
CA THR A 178 -20.80 4.28 21.80
C THR A 178 -21.93 4.93 21.01
N HIS A 179 -21.58 5.74 20.03
CA HIS A 179 -22.27 5.67 18.77
C HIS A 179 -22.14 4.22 18.38
N LYS A 180 -23.27 3.53 18.52
CA LYS A 180 -23.54 2.15 18.19
C LYS A 180 -22.99 1.90 16.80
N ALA A 181 -21.69 1.63 16.71
CA ALA A 181 -21.05 1.21 15.50
C ALA A 181 -21.74 -0.10 15.18
N THR A 182 -22.55 -0.07 14.13
CA THR A 182 -23.11 -1.24 13.47
C THR A 182 -21.94 -2.02 12.90
N THR A 183 -21.20 -2.62 13.82
CA THR A 183 -20.21 -3.62 13.57
C THR A 183 -20.99 -4.74 12.93
N LYS A 184 -20.91 -4.83 11.60
CA LYS A 184 -21.33 -6.01 10.82
C LYS A 184 -20.39 -7.17 11.19
N ASN A 185 -20.35 -7.51 12.47
CA ASN A 185 -19.93 -8.82 12.93
C ASN A 185 -21.05 -9.76 12.48
N ASN A 186 -20.75 -10.50 11.43
CA ASN A 186 -21.61 -11.46 10.76
C ASN A 186 -21.80 -12.74 11.59
N SER A 187 -22.00 -12.59 12.89
CA SER A 187 -22.15 -13.64 13.87
C SER A 187 -23.29 -13.29 14.84
N ARG A 188 -24.47 -13.03 14.27
CA ARG A 188 -25.74 -13.31 14.94
C ARG A 188 -26.26 -14.64 14.40
N PRO A 189 -26.74 -15.56 15.25
CA PRO A 189 -27.36 -16.79 14.79
C PRO A 189 -28.67 -16.40 14.11
N SER A 190 -28.65 -16.30 12.78
CA SER A 190 -29.84 -15.98 12.02
C SER A 190 -30.68 -17.23 11.87
N LYS A 191 -31.59 -17.42 12.81
CA LYS A 191 -32.88 -18.03 12.51
C LYS A 191 -33.45 -17.20 11.34
N ASP A 192 -33.60 -17.82 10.18
CA ASP A 192 -34.19 -17.25 8.95
C ASP A 192 -33.34 -16.31 8.07
N ARG A 193 -32.01 -16.49 7.97
CA ARG A 193 -31.32 -16.03 6.75
C ARG A 193 -31.72 -16.97 5.62
N LYS A 194 -32.58 -16.47 4.72
CA LYS A 194 -32.88 -17.04 3.40
C LYS A 194 -31.65 -17.79 2.89
N GLU A 195 -31.76 -19.11 2.79
CA GLU A 195 -30.66 -19.99 2.38
C GLU A 195 -29.97 -19.42 1.14
N GLY A 196 -28.67 -19.14 1.25
CA GLY A 196 -27.92 -18.58 0.14
C GLY A 196 -27.86 -19.55 -1.04
N LEU A 197 -27.52 -19.05 -2.23
CA LEU A 197 -27.41 -19.86 -3.45
C LEU A 197 -26.57 -21.13 -3.24
N LYS A 198 -25.47 -21.03 -2.47
CA LYS A 198 -24.64 -22.18 -2.11
C LYS A 198 -25.44 -23.27 -1.37
N SER A 199 -26.19 -22.90 -0.34
CA SER A 199 -26.99 -23.83 0.46
C SER A 199 -28.07 -24.49 -0.39
N ARG A 200 -28.69 -23.75 -1.31
CA ARG A 200 -29.70 -24.29 -2.22
C ARG A 200 -29.13 -25.30 -3.23
N ILE A 201 -27.93 -25.05 -3.75
CA ILE A 201 -27.24 -26.03 -4.61
C ILE A 201 -26.86 -27.27 -3.79
N LEU A 202 -26.42 -27.11 -2.54
CA LEU A 202 -26.16 -28.25 -1.65
C LEU A 202 -27.43 -29.05 -1.33
N ALA A 203 -28.58 -28.40 -1.16
CA ALA A 203 -29.86 -29.09 -1.02
C ALA A 203 -30.23 -29.89 -2.29
N LEU A 204 -29.78 -29.47 -3.49
CA LEU A 204 -29.92 -30.28 -4.71
C LEU A 204 -28.96 -31.49 -4.71
N VAL A 205 -27.75 -31.33 -4.17
CA VAL A 205 -26.80 -32.44 -3.96
C VAL A 205 -27.39 -33.49 -3.02
N GLU A 206 -27.97 -33.06 -1.90
CA GLU A 206 -28.65 -33.94 -0.92
C GLU A 206 -29.84 -34.66 -1.53
N LYS A 207 -30.59 -34.01 -2.44
CA LYS A 207 -31.69 -34.60 -3.20
C LYS A 207 -31.23 -35.46 -4.39
N GLN A 208 -29.95 -35.83 -4.46
CA GLN A 208 -29.39 -36.69 -5.51
C GLN A 208 -29.55 -36.14 -6.94
N PHE A 209 -29.75 -34.83 -7.10
CA PHE A 209 -29.96 -34.22 -8.42
C PHE A 209 -28.75 -34.40 -9.34
N PHE A 210 -27.54 -34.45 -8.77
CA PHE A 210 -26.27 -34.59 -9.49
C PHE A 210 -25.80 -36.05 -9.61
N GLU A 211 -26.69 -37.04 -9.44
CA GLU A 211 -26.37 -38.44 -9.80
C GLU A 211 -26.14 -38.58 -11.31
N LYS A 212 -26.89 -37.83 -12.12
CA LYS A 212 -26.66 -37.69 -13.55
C LYS A 212 -25.81 -36.45 -13.82
N PRO A 213 -24.88 -36.47 -14.79
CA PRO A 213 -24.10 -35.30 -15.16
C PRO A 213 -25.02 -34.16 -15.64
N CYS A 214 -25.05 -33.07 -14.88
CA CYS A 214 -25.89 -31.91 -15.16
C CYS A 214 -25.08 -30.68 -15.57
N ASP A 215 -25.64 -29.86 -16.44
CA ASP A 215 -25.03 -28.57 -16.82
C ASP A 215 -25.56 -27.41 -15.94
N ALA A 216 -24.93 -26.24 -16.07
CA ALA A 216 -25.32 -25.06 -15.28
C ALA A 216 -26.75 -24.55 -15.62
N THR A 217 -27.23 -24.82 -16.84
CA THR A 217 -28.56 -24.43 -17.31
C THR A 217 -29.65 -25.30 -16.71
N GLU A 218 -29.44 -26.61 -16.60
CA GLU A 218 -30.32 -27.56 -15.90
C GLU A 218 -30.41 -27.23 -14.40
N VAL A 219 -29.27 -26.90 -13.76
CA VAL A 219 -29.27 -26.45 -12.35
C VAL A 219 -30.07 -25.17 -12.18
N ARG A 220 -29.93 -24.20 -13.11
CA ARG A 220 -30.71 -22.96 -13.09
C ARG A 220 -32.20 -23.24 -13.23
N GLN A 221 -32.59 -24.12 -14.16
CA GLN A 221 -33.98 -24.50 -14.36
C GLN A 221 -34.54 -25.15 -13.09
N ARG A 222 -33.80 -26.08 -12.48
CA ARG A 222 -34.23 -26.75 -11.25
C ARG A 222 -34.37 -25.80 -10.07
N LEU A 223 -33.47 -24.81 -9.94
CA LEU A 223 -33.59 -23.77 -8.92
C LEU A 223 -34.81 -22.87 -9.18
N ARG A 224 -35.10 -22.54 -10.44
CA ARG A 224 -36.30 -21.78 -10.83
C ARG A 224 -37.58 -22.55 -10.50
N ASP A 225 -37.63 -23.86 -10.76
CA ASP A 225 -38.78 -24.72 -10.43
C ASP A 225 -39.02 -24.78 -8.91
N ASN A 226 -37.95 -24.68 -8.11
CA ASN A 226 -38.02 -24.57 -6.64
C ASN A 226 -38.37 -23.15 -6.14
N GLY A 227 -38.76 -22.22 -7.03
CA GLY A 227 -39.13 -20.85 -6.68
C GLY A 227 -37.95 -19.88 -6.49
N PHE A 228 -36.76 -20.24 -6.97
CA PHE A 228 -35.54 -19.47 -6.76
C PHE A 228 -34.91 -19.01 -8.10
N PRO A 229 -35.36 -17.87 -8.65
CA PRO A 229 -34.80 -17.34 -9.88
C PRO A 229 -33.40 -16.77 -9.64
N TYR A 230 -32.40 -17.38 -10.27
CA TYR A 230 -31.02 -16.89 -10.27
C TYR A 230 -30.49 -16.73 -11.70
N ASP A 231 -29.50 -15.84 -11.84
CA ASP A 231 -28.73 -15.70 -13.06
C ASP A 231 -27.70 -16.83 -13.20
N LEU A 232 -27.29 -17.09 -14.44
CA LEU A 232 -26.41 -18.23 -14.76
C LEU A 232 -24.98 -18.02 -14.23
N GLU A 233 -24.45 -16.81 -14.26
CA GLU A 233 -23.07 -16.50 -13.84
C GLU A 233 -22.82 -16.72 -12.33
N PRO A 234 -23.71 -16.28 -11.41
CA PRO A 234 -23.61 -16.63 -10.00
C PRO A 234 -23.65 -18.15 -9.75
N ILE A 235 -24.46 -18.89 -10.52
CA ILE A 235 -24.53 -20.36 -10.42
C ILE A 235 -23.20 -20.98 -10.85
N ARG A 236 -22.68 -20.63 -12.03
CA ARG A 236 -21.38 -21.10 -12.54
C ARG A 236 -20.24 -20.86 -11.54
N THR A 237 -20.16 -19.63 -11.02
CA THR A 237 -19.14 -19.25 -10.03
C THR A 237 -19.29 -20.05 -8.74
N THR A 238 -20.52 -20.28 -8.28
CA THR A 238 -20.78 -21.03 -7.05
C THR A 238 -20.46 -22.51 -7.22
N MET A 239 -20.86 -23.12 -8.34
CA MET A 239 -20.52 -24.52 -8.66
C MET A 239 -19.00 -24.71 -8.76
N LEU A 240 -18.27 -23.80 -9.38
CA LEU A 240 -16.81 -23.87 -9.43
C LEU A 240 -16.18 -23.81 -8.03
N ARG A 241 -16.73 -22.98 -7.12
CA ARG A 241 -16.29 -22.95 -5.71
C ARG A 241 -16.60 -24.25 -4.97
N LEU A 242 -17.72 -24.90 -5.27
CA LEU A 242 -18.07 -26.21 -4.70
C LEU A 242 -17.12 -27.30 -5.20
N VAL A 243 -16.74 -27.26 -6.48
CA VAL A 243 -15.72 -28.16 -7.06
C VAL A 243 -14.37 -27.98 -6.37
N LYS A 244 -13.92 -26.73 -6.15
CA LYS A 244 -12.67 -26.45 -5.39
C LYS A 244 -12.70 -26.96 -3.95
N LYS A 245 -13.89 -27.21 -3.40
CA LYS A 245 -14.10 -27.74 -2.05
C LYS A 245 -14.42 -29.24 -2.05
N ASN A 246 -14.26 -29.93 -3.19
CA ASN A 246 -14.58 -31.35 -3.37
C ASN A 246 -16.03 -31.71 -3.01
N GLN A 247 -16.97 -30.76 -3.12
CA GLN A 247 -18.40 -31.00 -2.88
C GLN A 247 -19.16 -31.37 -4.17
N LEU A 248 -18.52 -31.18 -5.32
CA LEU A 248 -18.98 -31.57 -6.65
C LEU A 248 -17.76 -31.96 -7.48
N ARG A 249 -17.94 -32.86 -8.44
CA ARG A 249 -16.92 -33.19 -9.45
C ARG A 249 -17.32 -32.63 -10.80
N ARG A 250 -16.35 -32.09 -11.54
CA ARG A 250 -16.58 -31.50 -12.86
C ARG A 250 -16.03 -32.43 -13.94
N ILE A 251 -16.86 -32.75 -14.93
CA ILE A 251 -16.51 -33.56 -16.10
C ILE A 251 -16.55 -32.66 -17.33
N ARG A 252 -15.57 -32.84 -18.22
CA ARG A 252 -15.50 -32.16 -19.50
C ARG A 252 -16.12 -33.06 -20.56
N GLU A 253 -17.13 -32.57 -21.27
CA GLU A 253 -17.79 -33.30 -22.35
C GLU A 253 -17.72 -32.47 -23.64
N SER A 254 -17.37 -33.12 -24.75
CA SER A 254 -17.36 -32.47 -26.07
C SER A 254 -18.71 -32.71 -26.74
N LYS A 255 -19.45 -31.63 -27.00
CA LYS A 255 -20.70 -31.68 -27.78
C LYS A 255 -20.45 -30.94 -29.09
N GLY A 256 -20.13 -31.70 -30.14
CA GLY A 256 -19.64 -31.16 -31.40
C GLY A 256 -18.31 -30.41 -31.23
N ASN A 257 -18.26 -29.16 -31.69
CA ASN A 257 -17.09 -28.28 -31.56
C ASN A 257 -17.03 -27.51 -30.22
N THR A 258 -18.05 -27.65 -29.37
CA THR A 258 -18.12 -26.92 -28.10
C THR A 258 -17.81 -27.84 -26.93
N THR A 259 -16.91 -27.37 -26.05
CA THR A 259 -16.68 -28.02 -24.77
C THR A 259 -17.71 -27.54 -23.76
N VAL A 260 -18.47 -28.47 -23.16
CA VAL A 260 -19.41 -28.20 -22.08
C VAL A 260 -18.89 -28.86 -20.80
N TYR A 261 -18.98 -28.15 -19.68
CA TYR A 261 -18.67 -28.70 -18.37
C TYR A 261 -19.94 -29.18 -17.69
N LYS A 262 -19.98 -30.47 -17.37
CA LYS A 262 -21.03 -31.07 -16.54
C LYS A 262 -20.52 -31.30 -15.12
N TYR A 263 -21.46 -31.35 -14.19
CA TYR A 263 -21.19 -31.50 -12.77
C TYR A 263 -21.93 -32.75 -12.27
N VAL A 264 -21.23 -33.54 -11.47
CA VAL A 264 -21.73 -34.75 -10.82
C VAL A 264 -21.39 -34.70 -9.34
N ASN A 265 -22.05 -35.54 -8.55
CA ASN A 265 -21.64 -35.79 -7.17
C ASN A 265 -20.18 -36.27 -7.10
N PRO A 266 -19.44 -35.89 -6.02
CA PRO A 266 -18.01 -36.17 -5.88
C PRO A 266 -17.69 -37.67 -5.93
#